data_AF-A0A9E6AXK6-F1
#
_entry.id   AF-A0A9E6AXK6-F1
#
_cell.length_a   1.000
_cell.length_b   1.000
_cell.length_c   1.000
_cell.angle_alpha   90.00
_cell.angle_beta   90.00
_cell.angle_gamma   90.00
#
_symmetry.space_group_name_H-M   'P 1'
#
loop_
_entity.id
_entity.type
_entity.pdbx_description
1 polymer ?
#
loop_
_entity_poly.entity_id
_entity_poly.type
_entity_poly.pdbx_seq_one_letter_code
_entity_poly.pdbx_strand_id
1 'polypeptide(L)'
;MTNRSDDQLGRARVKDNQELLDYYEDLQKLDTGALWTVANSIEPWEPRPSSDPMLWRYSDLRSQVLRAIDLVRPEDAGRRVVYLKNPKRTEFNAACGWLFSGLQVMKPGERAGAHRHAASALRFI
;
A
#
# COMPACT_ATOMS: atom_id res chain seq x y z
N MET A 1 12.58 18.01 23.79
CA MET A 1 11.68 17.53 22.73
C MET A 1 11.43 18.68 21.76
N THR A 2 11.71 18.51 20.48
CA THR A 2 11.38 19.50 19.45
C THR A 2 9.86 19.70 19.37
N ASN A 3 9.40 20.95 19.41
CA ASN A 3 7.99 21.29 19.23
C ASN A 3 7.57 20.96 17.78
N ARG A 4 6.63 20.02 17.61
CA ARG A 4 6.10 19.56 16.31
C ARG A 4 4.69 20.12 16.07
N SER A 5 4.49 21.40 16.39
CA SER A 5 3.23 22.09 16.15
C SER A 5 3.16 22.56 14.70
N ASP A 6 1.99 22.41 14.08
CA ASP A 6 1.70 23.05 12.78
C ASP A 6 1.29 24.53 12.93
N ASP A 7 1.00 24.99 14.15
CA ASP A 7 0.76 26.41 14.43
C ASP A 7 2.06 27.13 14.79
N GLN A 8 2.95 27.28 13.80
CA GLN A 8 4.19 28.04 13.93
C GLN A 8 4.65 28.62 12.59
N LEU A 9 5.59 29.58 12.63
CA LEU A 9 6.16 30.17 11.42
C LEU A 9 6.80 29.07 10.55
N GLY A 10 6.56 29.13 9.24
CA GLY A 10 7.04 28.12 8.28
C GLY A 10 6.11 26.91 8.11
N ARG A 11 4.96 26.87 8.80
CA ARG A 11 3.90 25.88 8.60
C ARG A 11 2.65 26.53 8.03
N ALA A 12 1.85 25.76 7.31
CA ALA A 12 0.58 26.24 6.81
C ALA A 12 -0.43 26.35 7.97
N ARG A 13 -0.96 27.57 8.16
CA ARG A 13 -1.90 27.93 9.23
C ARG A 13 -2.95 28.96 8.78
N VAL A 14 -3.23 28.98 7.48
CA VAL A 14 -4.25 29.85 6.89
C VAL A 14 -5.62 29.45 7.45
N LYS A 15 -6.40 30.42 7.91
CA LYS A 15 -7.78 30.21 8.37
C LYS A 15 -8.72 30.56 7.25
N ASP A 16 -9.63 29.65 6.93
CA ASP A 16 -10.58 29.85 5.84
C ASP A 16 -11.58 30.97 6.16
N ASN A 17 -11.95 31.70 5.11
CA ASN A 17 -13.06 32.64 5.06
C ASN A 17 -13.81 32.43 3.73
N GLN A 18 -14.93 33.12 3.51
CA GLN A 18 -15.73 32.90 2.30
C GLN A 18 -14.94 33.18 1.01
N GLU A 19 -14.17 34.28 0.98
CA GLU A 19 -13.34 34.66 -0.18
C GLU A 19 -12.29 33.59 -0.53
N LEU A 20 -11.67 32.97 0.48
CA LEU A 20 -10.73 31.86 0.28
C LEU A 20 -11.43 30.60 -0.24
N LEU A 21 -12.63 30.30 0.24
CA LEU A 21 -13.40 29.15 -0.26
C LEU A 21 -13.76 29.33 -1.74
N ASP A 22 -14.26 30.52 -2.12
CA ASP A 22 -14.59 30.85 -3.51
C ASP A 22 -13.31 30.77 -4.39
N TYR A 23 -12.19 31.28 -3.88
CA TYR A 23 -10.88 31.16 -4.54
C TYR A 23 -10.46 29.70 -4.74
N TYR A 24 -10.65 28.82 -3.75
CA TYR A 24 -10.33 27.40 -3.89
C TYR A 24 -11.20 26.71 -4.94
N GLU A 25 -12.49 27.07 -5.03
CA GLU A 25 -13.37 26.57 -6.09
C GLU A 25 -12.91 27.02 -7.49
N ASP A 26 -12.47 28.27 -7.62
CA ASP A 26 -11.92 28.78 -8.88
C ASP A 26 -10.63 28.07 -9.29
N LEU A 27 -9.74 27.78 -8.33
CA LEU A 27 -8.55 26.98 -8.60
C LEU A 27 -8.90 25.56 -9.08
N GLN A 28 -9.91 24.93 -8.47
CA GLN A 28 -10.34 23.59 -8.83
C GLN A 28 -10.84 23.51 -10.29
N LYS A 29 -11.50 24.56 -10.80
CA LYS A 29 -11.94 24.63 -12.22
C LYS A 29 -10.78 24.64 -13.22
N LEU A 30 -9.57 24.93 -12.75
CA LEU A 30 -8.33 24.97 -13.54
C LEU A 30 -7.43 23.74 -13.30
N ASP A 31 -7.92 22.70 -12.61
CA ASP A 31 -7.13 21.56 -12.15
C ASP A 31 -5.92 21.99 -11.28
N THR A 32 -6.07 23.09 -10.54
CA THR A 32 -5.08 23.62 -9.61
C THR A 32 -5.58 23.61 -8.17
N GLY A 33 -4.66 23.76 -7.21
CA GLY A 33 -4.99 23.80 -5.79
C GLY A 33 -3.99 24.67 -5.03
N ALA A 34 -4.43 25.21 -3.91
CA ALA A 34 -3.61 26.04 -3.05
C ALA A 34 -2.70 25.17 -2.15
N LEU A 35 -1.37 25.34 -2.25
CA LEU A 35 -0.42 24.52 -1.49
C LEU A 35 -0.68 24.52 0.02
N TRP A 36 -1.05 25.67 0.60
CA TRP A 36 -1.26 25.81 2.04
C TRP A 36 -2.45 24.99 2.58
N THR A 37 -3.33 24.45 1.74
CA THR A 37 -4.41 23.55 2.17
C THR A 37 -3.92 22.10 2.38
N VAL A 38 -2.74 21.76 1.84
CA VAL A 38 -2.17 20.41 1.93
C VAL A 38 -0.72 20.38 2.44
N ALA A 39 -0.04 21.52 2.57
CA ALA A 39 1.39 21.61 2.85
C ALA A 39 1.84 20.72 4.02
N ASN A 40 1.12 20.76 5.15
CA ASN A 40 1.52 20.01 6.34
C ASN A 40 1.36 18.48 6.19
N SER A 41 0.52 18.01 5.24
CA SER A 41 0.34 16.59 4.96
C SER A 41 1.37 16.05 3.97
N ILE A 42 1.78 16.86 2.98
CA ILE A 42 2.82 16.50 2.00
C ILE A 42 4.24 16.67 2.56
N GLU A 43 4.44 17.59 3.51
CA GLU A 43 5.69 17.85 4.22
C GLU A 43 5.49 17.60 5.74
N PRO A 44 5.31 16.33 6.15
CA PRO A 44 5.16 16.01 7.56
C PRO A 44 6.49 16.17 8.29
N TRP A 45 6.42 16.41 9.61
CA TRP A 45 7.60 16.50 10.49
C TRP A 45 8.50 15.25 10.49
N GLU A 46 7.93 14.11 10.17
CA GLU A 46 8.62 12.84 10.05
C GLU A 46 7.86 11.92 9.07
N PRO A 47 8.52 10.91 8.50
CA PRO A 47 7.86 9.94 7.64
C PRO A 47 6.64 9.31 8.33
N ARG A 48 5.50 9.33 7.65
CA ARG A 48 4.27 8.68 8.12
C ARG A 48 4.03 7.40 7.29
N PRO A 49 4.23 6.21 7.85
CA PRO A 49 3.99 4.97 7.13
C PRO A 49 2.52 4.88 6.68
N SER A 50 2.33 4.52 5.41
CA SER A 50 0.99 4.26 4.85
C SER A 50 0.55 2.80 5.00
N SER A 51 1.38 1.95 5.59
CA SER A 51 1.04 0.56 5.90
C SER A 51 0.76 0.38 7.38
N ASP A 52 -0.22 -0.46 7.71
CA ASP A 52 -0.40 -0.91 9.08
C ASP A 52 0.62 -2.00 9.45
N PRO A 53 1.05 -2.07 10.72
CA PRO A 53 1.78 -3.23 11.21
C PRO A 53 0.84 -4.43 11.24
N MET A 54 1.24 -5.50 10.56
CA MET A 54 0.43 -6.70 10.39
C MET A 54 1.16 -7.93 10.91
N LEU A 55 0.41 -8.89 11.45
CA LEU A 55 0.91 -10.21 11.80
C LEU A 55 0.11 -11.27 11.04
N TRP A 56 0.82 -12.08 10.25
CA TRP A 56 0.26 -13.25 9.58
C TRP A 56 0.88 -14.51 10.19
N ARG A 57 0.13 -15.20 11.05
CA ARG A 57 0.64 -16.42 11.69
C ARG A 57 0.63 -17.55 10.67
N TYR A 58 1.76 -18.26 10.57
CA TYR A 58 1.88 -19.40 9.67
C TYR A 58 0.86 -20.51 10.00
N SER A 59 0.55 -20.73 11.28
CA SER A 59 -0.49 -21.67 11.73
C SER A 59 -1.84 -21.43 11.06
N ASP A 60 -2.20 -20.16 10.91
CA ASP A 60 -3.52 -19.73 10.44
C ASP A 60 -3.58 -19.80 8.91
N LEU A 61 -2.48 -19.45 8.25
CA LEU A 61 -2.38 -19.45 6.80
C LEU A 61 -2.12 -20.81 6.18
N ARG A 62 -1.38 -21.71 6.86
CA ARG A 62 -0.93 -22.98 6.27
C ARG A 62 -2.10 -23.81 5.78
N SER A 63 -3.17 -23.94 6.56
CA SER A 63 -4.36 -24.71 6.17
C SER A 63 -5.05 -24.10 4.95
N GLN A 64 -5.11 -22.77 4.84
CA GLN A 64 -5.71 -22.07 3.71
C GLN A 64 -4.86 -22.21 2.44
N VAL A 65 -3.54 -22.09 2.55
CA VAL A 65 -2.61 -22.28 1.43
C VAL A 65 -2.70 -23.71 0.90
N LEU A 66 -2.74 -24.72 1.77
CA LEU A 66 -2.90 -26.11 1.35
C LEU A 66 -4.27 -26.38 0.72
N ARG A 67 -5.33 -25.80 1.28
CA ARG A 67 -6.69 -25.92 0.72
C ARG A 67 -6.77 -25.40 -0.71
N ALA A 68 -5.98 -24.40 -1.09
CA ALA A 68 -5.94 -23.88 -2.44
C ALA A 68 -5.56 -24.96 -3.49
N ILE A 69 -4.83 -26.01 -3.09
CA ILE A 69 -4.39 -27.08 -4.00
C ILE A 69 -5.57 -27.84 -4.61
N ASP A 70 -6.60 -28.09 -3.81
CA ASP A 70 -7.77 -28.86 -4.24
C ASP A 70 -8.82 -27.98 -4.93
N LEU A 71 -8.71 -26.66 -4.76
CA LEU A 71 -9.64 -25.68 -5.32
C LEU A 71 -9.16 -25.05 -6.63
N VAL A 72 -7.85 -25.00 -6.86
CA VAL A 72 -7.26 -24.25 -7.96
C VAL A 72 -6.25 -25.10 -8.71
N ARG A 73 -6.53 -25.35 -9.99
CA ARG A 73 -5.60 -26.03 -10.89
C ARG A 73 -4.38 -25.13 -11.17
N PRO A 74 -3.16 -25.67 -11.16
CA PRO A 74 -1.95 -24.87 -11.40
C PRO A 74 -1.98 -24.15 -12.75
N GLU A 75 -2.53 -24.78 -13.78
CA GLU A 75 -2.59 -24.22 -15.14
C GLU A 75 -3.42 -22.93 -15.20
N ASP A 76 -4.51 -22.86 -14.43
CA ASP A 76 -5.43 -21.72 -14.41
C ASP A 76 -4.90 -20.54 -13.59
N ALA A 77 -3.98 -20.80 -12.65
CA ALA A 77 -3.52 -19.80 -11.69
C ALA A 77 -2.23 -19.07 -12.12
N GLY A 78 -1.45 -19.63 -13.05
CA GLY A 78 -0.07 -19.19 -13.34
C GLY A 78 0.89 -19.44 -12.18
N ARG A 79 0.62 -18.87 -11.00
CA ARG A 79 1.21 -19.24 -9.70
C ARG A 79 0.12 -19.26 -8.62
N ARG A 80 -0.08 -20.42 -8.00
CA ARG A 80 -1.02 -20.60 -6.89
C ARG A 80 -0.46 -19.99 -5.59
N VAL A 81 -0.77 -18.72 -5.35
CA VAL A 81 -0.25 -17.90 -4.25
C VAL A 81 -1.39 -17.31 -3.44
N VAL A 82 -1.31 -17.42 -2.12
CA VAL A 82 -2.11 -16.61 -1.19
C VAL A 82 -1.26 -15.40 -0.79
N TYR A 83 -1.62 -14.22 -1.30
CA TYR A 83 -0.86 -12.99 -1.03
C TYR A 83 -1.24 -12.35 0.31
N LEU A 84 -0.30 -11.65 0.92
CA LEU A 84 -0.47 -10.95 2.19
C LEU A 84 -0.98 -9.53 1.93
N LYS A 85 -2.21 -9.25 2.37
CA LYS A 85 -2.89 -7.96 2.11
C LYS A 85 -2.81 -7.05 3.33
N ASN A 86 -2.23 -5.86 3.17
CA ASN A 86 -2.30 -4.79 4.16
C ASN A 86 -3.61 -3.98 4.01
N PRO A 87 -4.42 -3.77 5.07
CA PRO A 87 -5.67 -3.02 4.99
C PRO A 87 -5.54 -1.58 4.47
N LYS A 88 -4.36 -0.95 4.63
CA LYS A 88 -4.09 0.40 4.10
C LYS A 88 -3.37 0.44 2.75
N ARG A 89 -3.12 -0.71 2.12
CA ARG A 89 -2.43 -0.80 0.82
C ARG A 89 -3.19 -1.66 -0.19
N THR A 90 -4.51 -1.73 -0.04
CA THR A 90 -5.37 -2.62 -0.83
C THR A 90 -5.38 -2.26 -2.32
N GLU A 91 -5.22 -0.98 -2.63
CA GLU A 91 -5.11 -0.42 -3.97
C GLU A 91 -3.88 -0.91 -4.73
N PHE A 92 -2.83 -1.36 -4.01
CA PHE A 92 -1.59 -1.89 -4.60
C PHE A 92 -1.40 -3.40 -4.37
N ASN A 93 -2.28 -4.06 -3.61
CA ASN A 93 -2.09 -5.44 -3.13
C ASN A 93 -0.73 -5.68 -2.46
N ALA A 94 -0.21 -4.68 -1.74
CA ALA A 94 1.07 -4.77 -1.06
C ALA A 94 0.92 -5.32 0.37
N ALA A 95 1.94 -6.03 0.84
CA ALA A 95 2.05 -6.50 2.22
C ALA A 95 2.56 -5.38 3.15
N CYS A 96 3.53 -4.60 2.69
CA CYS A 96 4.07 -3.45 3.42
C CYS A 96 4.78 -2.51 2.44
N GLY A 97 4.53 -1.20 2.56
CA GLY A 97 5.03 -0.19 1.63
C GLY A 97 4.72 -0.59 0.19
N TRP A 98 5.78 -0.82 -0.59
CA TRP A 98 5.71 -1.22 -2.01
C TRP A 98 6.10 -2.69 -2.25
N LEU A 99 6.13 -3.51 -1.19
CA LEU A 99 6.52 -4.92 -1.27
C LEU A 99 5.31 -5.83 -1.38
N PHE A 100 5.30 -6.66 -2.42
CA PHE A 100 4.41 -7.81 -2.54
C PHE A 100 5.01 -8.99 -1.75
N SER A 101 4.16 -9.75 -1.07
CA SER A 101 4.56 -11.00 -0.42
C SER A 101 3.39 -11.99 -0.43
N GLY A 102 3.71 -13.29 -0.47
CA GLY A 102 2.70 -14.33 -0.49
C GLY A 102 3.28 -15.72 -0.25
N LEU A 103 2.39 -16.65 0.08
CA LEU A 103 2.72 -18.05 0.30
C LEU A 103 2.30 -18.86 -0.92
N GLN A 104 3.26 -19.59 -1.49
CA GLN A 104 3.05 -20.47 -2.63
C GLN A 104 3.10 -21.93 -2.19
N VAL A 105 2.28 -22.78 -2.81
CA VAL A 105 2.38 -24.24 -2.67
C VAL A 105 2.36 -24.96 -4.01
N MET A 106 3.22 -25.98 -4.12
CA MET A 106 3.30 -26.87 -5.26
C MET A 106 3.24 -28.33 -4.79
N LYS A 107 2.48 -29.17 -5.50
CA LYS A 107 2.49 -30.63 -5.32
C LYS A 107 3.76 -31.24 -5.94
N PRO A 108 4.17 -32.44 -5.51
CA PRO A 108 5.22 -33.20 -6.20
C PRO A 108 4.95 -33.31 -7.70
N GLY A 109 5.95 -33.00 -8.52
CA GLY A 109 5.85 -33.06 -9.98
C GLY A 109 5.24 -31.83 -10.65
N GLU A 110 4.55 -30.93 -9.92
CA GLU A 110 4.08 -29.67 -10.51
C GLU A 110 5.28 -28.80 -10.95
N ARG A 111 5.11 -28.10 -12.08
CA ARG A 111 6.13 -27.20 -12.65
C ARG A 111 5.48 -25.89 -13.08
N ALA A 112 6.19 -24.78 -12.89
CA ALA A 112 5.78 -23.47 -13.36
C ALA A 112 6.58 -23.08 -14.61
N GLY A 113 5.91 -22.47 -15.59
CA GLY A 113 6.57 -21.96 -16.79
C GLY A 113 7.54 -20.82 -16.51
N ALA A 114 8.57 -20.71 -17.34
CA ALA A 114 9.54 -19.62 -17.27
C ALA A 114 8.95 -18.30 -17.79
N HIS A 115 9.33 -17.18 -17.18
CA HIS A 115 8.99 -15.83 -17.62
C HIS A 115 10.00 -14.82 -17.07
N ARG A 116 9.88 -13.56 -17.52
CA ARG A 116 10.67 -12.43 -17.03
C ARG A 116 9.77 -11.22 -16.81
N HIS A 117 10.15 -10.38 -15.86
CA HIS A 117 9.50 -9.12 -15.56
C HIS A 117 10.54 -8.12 -15.05
N ALA A 118 10.22 -6.83 -15.10
CA ALA A 118 11.09 -5.79 -14.57
C ALA A 118 11.22 -5.84 -13.04
N ALA A 119 10.19 -6.35 -12.34
CA ALA A 119 10.22 -6.48 -10.89
C ALA A 119 11.32 -7.46 -10.44
N SER A 120 11.97 -7.19 -9.30
CA SER A 120 12.82 -8.19 -8.65
C SER A 120 11.97 -9.11 -7.76
N ALA A 121 12.43 -10.35 -7.55
CA ALA A 121 11.75 -11.32 -6.70
C ALA A 121 12.76 -12.14 -5.90
N LEU A 122 12.36 -12.56 -4.71
CA LEU A 122 13.08 -13.52 -3.88
C LEU A 122 12.13 -14.68 -3.50
N ARG A 123 12.70 -15.85 -3.24
CA ARG A 123 11.96 -17.00 -2.71
C ARG A 123 12.66 -17.50 -1.45
N PHE A 124 11.95 -17.42 -0.33
CA PHE A 124 12.36 -18.01 0.93
C PHE A 124 11.58 -19.31 1.14
N ILE A 125 12.27 -20.37 1.59
CA ILE A 125 11.68 -21.70 1.84
C ILE A 125 11.56 -21.93 3.32
#